data_AF-B0ZRP8-F1
#
_entry.id   AF-B0ZRP8-F1
#
_cell.length_a   1.000
_cell.length_b   1.000
_cell.length_c   1.000
_cell.angle_alpha   90.00
_cell.angle_beta   90.00
_cell.angle_gamma   90.00
#
_symmetry.space_group_name_H-M   'P 1'
#
loop_
_entity.id
_entity.type
_entity.pdbx_description
1 polymer ?
#
loop_
_entity_poly.entity_id
_entity_poly.type
_entity_poly.pdbx_seq_one_letter_code
_entity_poly.pdbx_strand_id
1 'polypeptide(L)'
;LKALTLARANDDFNLETLEFLGDSYLKYAVSISFFLSYSKFHEGQLSSLKSKIVSNENLYQIGIKMGLPGYIIGHNVDQNDIWVPPGFSIAKKSDSIGLEEQLSTLNLSMTSRVHPTQKLKNKCIADVMEALLGGILLELGENSANNFITNNLGIKVGRLSHNIAKLDDDARKEISKIYNAHNLKDLEAVLGYSFKDRKLLISALTHATYNHNRIAEGVECYQRLEFLGDAILQYIVVRHCYHANNNYKPADLHDFVEASLQNESLAVMTMVYGIHKYFFYNSPSLFSQINQLLQIVDTNEECEQRLSTEEKALVYSNSLKDGVMIPKPLGDLFESLIGAIFIDCGRSIEVVNDLVL
;
A
#
# COMPACT_ATOMS: atom_id res chain seq x y z
N LEU A 1 -18.40 -10.85 -10.07
CA LEU A 1 -18.08 -11.14 -11.50
C LEU A 1 -16.84 -10.38 -11.93
N LYS A 2 -16.82 -9.04 -11.84
CA LYS A 2 -15.66 -8.19 -12.21
C LYS A 2 -14.29 -8.68 -11.71
N ALA A 3 -14.20 -9.04 -10.43
CA ALA A 3 -12.95 -9.57 -9.84
C ALA A 3 -12.45 -10.90 -10.42
N LEU A 4 -13.30 -11.66 -11.13
CA LEU A 4 -12.96 -12.96 -11.71
C LEU A 4 -12.64 -12.87 -13.22
N THR A 5 -12.79 -11.69 -13.83
CA THR A 5 -12.60 -11.47 -15.26
C THR A 5 -11.22 -10.87 -15.52
N LEU A 6 -10.34 -11.64 -16.18
CA LEU A 6 -9.01 -11.17 -16.55
C LEU A 6 -9.10 -10.15 -17.71
N ALA A 7 -8.18 -9.19 -17.78
CA ALA A 7 -8.13 -8.21 -18.89
C ALA A 7 -8.08 -8.87 -20.28
N ARG A 8 -7.42 -10.02 -20.39
CA ARG A 8 -7.34 -10.81 -21.63
C ARG A 8 -8.65 -11.47 -22.07
N ALA A 9 -9.68 -11.49 -21.23
CA ALA A 9 -11.01 -11.94 -21.62
C ALA A 9 -11.69 -10.94 -22.59
N ASN A 10 -11.19 -9.70 -22.65
CA ASN A 10 -11.69 -8.63 -23.51
C ASN A 10 -13.20 -8.38 -23.36
N ASP A 11 -13.66 -8.45 -22.11
CA ASP A 11 -15.03 -8.13 -21.69
C ASP A 11 -15.13 -6.62 -21.36
N ASP A 12 -16.34 -6.12 -21.15
CA ASP A 12 -16.60 -4.69 -20.84
C ASP A 12 -15.97 -4.23 -19.52
N PHE A 13 -15.59 -5.16 -18.66
CA PHE A 13 -14.96 -4.90 -17.38
C PHE A 13 -13.84 -5.91 -17.09
N ASN A 14 -12.85 -5.47 -16.31
CA ASN A 14 -11.74 -6.30 -15.85
C ASN A 14 -11.47 -6.12 -14.36
N LEU A 15 -10.60 -6.97 -13.83
CA LEU A 15 -10.24 -6.99 -12.42
C LEU A 15 -9.22 -5.93 -12.00
N GLU A 16 -8.49 -5.29 -12.93
CA GLU A 16 -7.28 -4.50 -12.64
C GLU A 16 -7.53 -3.37 -11.62
N THR A 17 -8.65 -2.66 -11.74
CA THR A 17 -9.05 -1.63 -10.75
C THR A 17 -9.31 -2.19 -9.35
N LEU A 18 -9.89 -3.39 -9.26
CA LEU A 18 -10.15 -4.06 -7.99
C LEU A 18 -8.90 -4.70 -7.41
N GLU A 19 -8.03 -5.25 -8.27
CA GLU A 19 -6.70 -5.76 -7.93
C GLU A 19 -5.89 -4.66 -7.25
N PHE A 20 -5.81 -3.49 -7.88
CA PHE A 20 -5.03 -2.38 -7.34
C PHE A 20 -5.52 -1.91 -5.95
N LEU A 21 -6.84 -1.80 -5.77
CA LEU A 21 -7.43 -1.49 -4.47
C LEU A 21 -7.23 -2.62 -3.45
N GLY A 22 -7.35 -3.87 -3.89
CA GLY A 22 -7.19 -5.05 -3.04
C GLY A 22 -5.76 -5.28 -2.58
N ASP A 23 -4.78 -5.09 -3.45
CA ASP A 23 -3.34 -5.18 -3.16
C ASP A 23 -2.93 -4.13 -2.12
N SER A 24 -3.32 -2.86 -2.33
CA SER A 24 -3.04 -1.79 -1.37
C SER A 24 -3.69 -2.06 0.01
N TYR A 25 -4.96 -2.51 0.04
CA TYR A 25 -5.61 -2.89 1.29
C TYR A 25 -4.97 -4.11 1.97
N LEU A 26 -4.55 -5.12 1.19
CA LEU A 26 -3.87 -6.30 1.71
C LEU A 26 -2.57 -5.91 2.42
N LYS A 27 -1.75 -5.08 1.77
CA LYS A 27 -0.49 -4.56 2.32
C LYS A 27 -0.75 -3.74 3.59
N TYR A 28 -1.73 -2.84 3.57
CA TYR A 28 -2.17 -2.05 4.72
C TYR A 28 -2.58 -2.94 5.91
N ALA A 29 -3.49 -3.89 5.70
CA ALA A 29 -4.02 -4.76 6.75
C ALA A 29 -2.94 -5.67 7.36
N VAL A 30 -2.05 -6.23 6.53
CA VAL A 30 -0.93 -7.07 6.97
C VAL A 30 0.11 -6.23 7.72
N SER A 31 0.47 -5.04 7.23
CA SER A 31 1.41 -4.14 7.90
C SER A 31 0.94 -3.76 9.31
N ILE A 32 -0.35 -3.41 9.47
CA ILE A 32 -0.94 -3.14 10.79
C ILE A 32 -0.86 -4.38 11.69
N SER A 33 -1.24 -5.54 11.16
CA SER A 33 -1.22 -6.78 11.94
C SER A 33 0.18 -7.11 12.46
N PHE A 34 1.19 -6.95 11.62
CA PHE A 34 2.58 -7.23 11.97
C PHE A 34 3.18 -6.20 12.90
N PHE A 35 2.93 -4.91 12.65
CA PHE A 35 3.37 -3.84 13.55
C PHE A 35 2.85 -4.04 14.98
N LEU A 36 1.58 -4.46 15.12
CA LEU A 36 0.95 -4.70 16.42
C LEU A 36 1.34 -6.03 17.07
N SER A 37 1.50 -7.10 16.28
CA SER A 37 1.80 -8.44 16.80
C SER A 37 3.28 -8.62 17.17
N TYR A 38 4.18 -7.93 16.48
CA TYR A 38 5.63 -8.09 16.62
C TYR A 38 6.28 -6.80 17.14
N SER A 39 6.00 -6.45 18.39
CA SER A 39 6.48 -5.20 19.01
C SER A 39 8.00 -5.05 19.11
N LYS A 40 8.76 -6.14 19.01
CA LYS A 40 10.24 -6.15 19.08
C LYS A 40 10.93 -6.23 17.72
N PHE A 41 10.18 -6.38 16.64
CA PHE A 41 10.75 -6.59 15.32
C PHE A 41 11.09 -5.25 14.70
N HIS A 42 12.27 -5.15 14.09
CA HIS A 42 12.66 -3.97 13.33
C HIS A 42 12.04 -3.98 11.93
N GLU A 43 12.10 -2.85 11.22
CA GLU A 43 11.54 -2.64 9.88
C GLU A 43 11.89 -3.80 8.92
N GLY A 44 13.17 -4.09 8.70
CA GLY A 44 13.56 -5.16 7.75
C GLY A 44 13.00 -6.55 8.06
N GLN A 45 12.78 -6.90 9.34
CA GLN A 45 12.10 -8.14 9.72
C GLN A 45 10.61 -8.10 9.36
N LEU A 46 9.95 -6.98 9.63
CA LEU A 46 8.54 -6.77 9.26
C LEU A 46 8.35 -6.80 7.75
N SER A 47 9.23 -6.13 6.99
CA SER A 47 9.24 -6.12 5.52
C SER A 47 9.49 -7.51 4.93
N SER A 48 10.40 -8.30 5.52
CA SER A 48 10.62 -9.70 5.12
C SER A 48 9.41 -10.60 5.39
N LEU A 49 8.73 -10.44 6.53
CA LEU A 49 7.50 -11.17 6.81
C LEU A 49 6.36 -10.73 5.88
N LYS A 50 6.20 -9.41 5.66
CA LYS A 50 5.19 -8.82 4.76
C LYS A 50 5.33 -9.44 3.38
N SER A 51 6.52 -9.31 2.77
CA SER A 51 6.81 -9.84 1.43
C SER A 51 6.56 -11.35 1.31
N LYS A 52 6.86 -12.15 2.34
CA LYS A 52 6.57 -13.59 2.32
C LYS A 52 5.07 -13.88 2.22
N ILE A 53 4.25 -13.15 2.99
CA ILE A 53 2.80 -13.34 3.05
C ILE A 53 2.10 -12.79 1.81
N VAL A 54 2.44 -11.57 1.38
CA VAL A 54 1.80 -10.92 0.23
C VAL A 54 2.40 -11.36 -1.10
N SER A 55 3.36 -12.30 -1.10
CA SER A 55 3.96 -12.80 -2.33
C SER A 55 2.93 -13.45 -3.25
N ASN A 56 3.08 -13.21 -4.56
CA ASN A 56 2.22 -13.81 -5.59
C ASN A 56 2.22 -15.35 -5.50
N GLU A 57 3.33 -15.97 -5.10
CA GLU A 57 3.39 -17.43 -4.90
C GLU A 57 2.47 -17.87 -3.75
N ASN A 58 2.51 -17.18 -2.60
CA ASN A 58 1.64 -17.52 -1.47
C ASN A 58 0.16 -17.32 -1.82
N LEU A 59 -0.18 -16.18 -2.44
CA LEU A 59 -1.54 -15.88 -2.88
C LEU A 59 -2.05 -16.90 -3.92
N TYR A 60 -1.19 -17.31 -4.85
CA TYR A 60 -1.48 -18.38 -5.80
C TYR A 60 -1.81 -19.69 -5.09
N GLN A 61 -0.98 -20.14 -4.15
CA GLN A 61 -1.22 -21.39 -3.42
C GLN A 61 -2.53 -21.37 -2.63
N ILE A 62 -2.89 -20.22 -2.05
CA ILE A 62 -4.18 -20.03 -1.37
C ILE A 62 -5.33 -20.08 -2.39
N GLY A 63 -5.21 -19.36 -3.50
CA GLY A 63 -6.24 -19.35 -4.56
C GLY A 63 -6.50 -20.73 -5.17
N ILE A 64 -5.46 -21.57 -5.33
CA ILE A 64 -5.60 -22.97 -5.74
C ILE A 64 -6.42 -23.76 -4.71
N LYS A 65 -6.12 -23.63 -3.41
CA LYS A 65 -6.86 -24.32 -2.34
C LYS A 65 -8.33 -23.92 -2.28
N MET A 66 -8.64 -22.68 -2.65
CA MET A 66 -10.02 -22.17 -2.73
C MET A 66 -10.76 -22.63 -4.00
N GLY A 67 -10.08 -23.29 -4.94
CA GLY A 67 -10.68 -23.72 -6.21
C GLY A 67 -10.96 -22.58 -7.19
N LEU A 68 -10.32 -21.41 -7.00
CA LEU A 68 -10.51 -20.23 -7.85
C LEU A 68 -10.27 -20.46 -9.35
N PRO A 69 -9.32 -21.30 -9.80
CA PRO A 69 -9.09 -21.50 -11.24
C PRO A 69 -10.34 -21.90 -12.02
N GLY A 70 -11.29 -22.61 -11.40
CA GLY A 70 -12.54 -23.02 -12.05
C GLY A 70 -13.54 -21.89 -12.28
N TYR A 71 -13.35 -20.74 -11.63
CA TYR A 71 -14.25 -19.60 -11.70
C TYR A 71 -13.69 -18.42 -12.52
N ILE A 72 -12.40 -18.46 -12.89
CA ILE A 72 -11.72 -17.36 -13.57
C ILE A 72 -12.08 -17.34 -15.05
N ILE A 73 -12.64 -16.22 -15.51
CA ILE A 73 -12.91 -15.95 -16.91
C ILE A 73 -11.62 -15.41 -17.51
N GLY A 74 -10.91 -16.30 -18.21
CA GLY A 74 -9.53 -16.05 -18.62
C GLY A 74 -9.30 -15.97 -20.12
N HIS A 75 -10.29 -16.13 -20.96
CA HIS A 75 -10.16 -16.03 -22.42
C HIS A 75 -11.45 -15.43 -22.97
N ASN A 76 -11.34 -14.76 -24.12
CA ASN A 76 -12.52 -14.40 -24.88
C ASN A 76 -13.20 -15.69 -25.34
N VAL A 77 -14.53 -15.73 -25.29
CA VAL A 77 -15.30 -16.80 -25.91
C VAL A 77 -15.30 -16.50 -27.41
N ASP A 78 -14.32 -17.02 -28.14
CA ASP A 78 -14.31 -16.89 -29.59
C ASP A 78 -15.53 -17.61 -30.18
N GLN A 79 -16.18 -17.04 -31.21
CA GLN A 79 -17.29 -17.72 -31.91
C GLN A 79 -16.90 -19.07 -32.51
N ASN A 80 -15.59 -19.31 -32.69
CA ASN A 80 -15.02 -20.56 -33.18
C ASN A 80 -14.62 -21.53 -32.06
N ASP A 81 -14.62 -21.09 -30.79
CA ASP A 81 -14.52 -22.00 -29.66
C ASP A 81 -15.87 -22.69 -29.54
N ILE A 82 -15.90 -23.92 -30.05
CA ILE A 82 -17.11 -24.74 -30.08
C ILE A 82 -17.49 -25.00 -28.63
N TRP A 83 -18.41 -24.21 -28.09
CA TRP A 83 -18.97 -24.46 -26.78
C TRP A 83 -19.69 -25.80 -26.82
N VAL A 84 -19.23 -26.73 -26.00
CA VAL A 84 -19.84 -28.06 -25.87
C VAL A 84 -20.47 -28.15 -24.49
N PRO A 85 -21.78 -28.42 -24.37
CA PRO A 85 -22.43 -28.56 -23.09
C PRO A 85 -21.79 -29.72 -22.27
N PRO A 86 -21.80 -29.65 -20.93
CA PRO A 86 -21.27 -30.71 -20.08
C PRO A 86 -21.87 -32.08 -20.44
N GLY A 87 -21.01 -33.06 -20.74
CA GLY A 87 -21.41 -34.42 -21.13
C GLY A 87 -21.35 -34.71 -22.64
N PHE A 88 -21.03 -33.70 -23.46
CA PHE A 88 -20.83 -33.85 -24.89
C PHE A 88 -19.34 -33.69 -25.25
N SER A 89 -18.92 -34.30 -26.36
CA SER A 89 -17.55 -34.17 -26.88
C SER A 89 -17.59 -34.06 -28.40
N ILE A 90 -16.69 -33.25 -28.98
CA ILE A 90 -16.49 -33.20 -30.42
C ILE A 90 -15.47 -34.28 -30.76
N ALA A 91 -15.84 -35.22 -31.63
CA ALA A 91 -14.91 -36.20 -32.16
C ALA A 91 -13.77 -35.47 -32.90
N LYS A 92 -12.53 -35.58 -32.39
CA LYS A 92 -11.36 -35.03 -33.09
C LYS A 92 -11.16 -35.82 -34.39
N LYS A 93 -11.18 -35.13 -35.53
CA LYS A 93 -10.89 -35.71 -36.85
C LYS A 93 -9.48 -36.31 -36.86
N SER A 94 -9.36 -37.58 -37.21
CA SER A 94 -8.25 -38.04 -38.05
C SER A 94 -8.47 -37.47 -39.46
N ASP A 95 -7.38 -37.13 -40.13
CA ASP A 95 -7.31 -36.33 -41.35
C ASP A 95 -8.32 -36.70 -42.46
N SER A 96 -8.70 -35.65 -43.21
CA SER A 96 -9.37 -35.65 -44.52
C SER A 96 -10.81 -36.18 -44.61
N ILE A 97 -11.76 -35.26 -44.85
CA ILE A 97 -12.93 -35.35 -45.78
C ILE A 97 -13.71 -34.03 -45.68
N GLY A 98 -14.27 -33.54 -46.80
CA GLY A 98 -14.85 -32.21 -47.03
C GLY A 98 -16.04 -31.81 -46.13
N LEU A 99 -16.32 -30.51 -46.09
CA LEU A 99 -17.22 -29.82 -45.16
C LEU A 99 -18.72 -30.19 -45.28
N GLU A 100 -19.19 -30.68 -46.42
CA GLU A 100 -20.63 -30.85 -46.66
C GLU A 100 -21.20 -32.21 -46.17
N GLU A 101 -20.36 -33.23 -45.96
CA GLU A 101 -20.76 -34.52 -45.38
C GLU A 101 -20.66 -34.55 -43.83
N GLN A 102 -20.19 -33.45 -43.21
CA GLN A 102 -19.87 -33.39 -41.78
C GLN A 102 -21.07 -33.09 -40.88
N LEU A 103 -22.15 -32.53 -41.42
CA LEU A 103 -23.35 -32.20 -40.64
C LEU A 103 -24.24 -33.43 -40.38
N SER A 104 -24.14 -34.48 -41.20
CA SER A 104 -24.94 -35.72 -41.06
C SER A 104 -24.34 -36.73 -40.09
N THR A 105 -23.09 -36.53 -39.66
CA THR A 105 -22.33 -37.46 -38.80
C THR A 105 -21.88 -36.86 -37.46
N LEU A 106 -22.62 -35.85 -36.96
CA LEU A 106 -22.57 -35.44 -35.56
C LEU A 106 -23.17 -36.54 -34.67
N ASN A 107 -22.50 -37.69 -34.60
CA ASN A 107 -22.78 -38.70 -33.59
C ASN A 107 -22.30 -38.16 -32.25
N LEU A 108 -23.20 -37.54 -31.49
CA LEU A 108 -23.02 -37.22 -30.08
C LEU A 108 -22.84 -38.55 -29.31
N SER A 109 -21.62 -39.05 -29.19
CA SER A 109 -21.35 -40.21 -28.33
C SER A 109 -21.23 -39.77 -26.87
N MET A 110 -22.02 -40.40 -26.00
CA MET A 110 -21.97 -40.26 -24.55
C MET A 110 -20.72 -40.94 -23.97
N THR A 111 -19.54 -40.40 -24.26
CA THR A 111 -18.27 -40.97 -23.83
C THR A 111 -17.37 -39.89 -23.22
N SER A 112 -17.13 -40.03 -21.92
CA SER A 112 -16.19 -39.27 -21.07
C SER A 112 -16.43 -37.75 -20.98
N ARG A 113 -16.68 -37.24 -19.77
CA ARG A 113 -16.76 -35.79 -19.51
C ARG A 113 -15.45 -35.12 -19.93
N VAL A 114 -15.44 -34.47 -21.08
CA VAL A 114 -14.33 -33.59 -21.47
C VAL A 114 -14.54 -32.29 -20.70
N HIS A 115 -13.81 -32.12 -19.60
CA HIS A 115 -13.76 -30.84 -18.91
C HIS A 115 -12.90 -29.88 -19.76
N PRO A 116 -13.43 -28.74 -20.21
CA PRO A 116 -12.60 -27.73 -20.86
C PRO A 116 -11.50 -27.31 -19.89
N THR A 117 -10.25 -27.42 -20.31
CA THR A 117 -9.08 -27.06 -19.50
C THR A 117 -8.60 -25.68 -19.90
N GLN A 118 -8.51 -24.76 -18.94
CA GLN A 118 -7.93 -23.43 -19.14
C GLN A 118 -6.50 -23.38 -18.58
N LYS A 119 -5.56 -22.85 -19.36
CA LYS A 119 -4.19 -22.58 -18.89
C LYS A 119 -4.12 -21.16 -18.32
N LEU A 120 -3.93 -21.05 -17.00
CA LEU A 120 -3.74 -19.80 -16.29
C LEU A 120 -2.27 -19.64 -15.88
N LYS A 121 -1.75 -18.41 -15.88
CA LYS A 121 -0.47 -18.10 -15.24
C LYS A 121 -0.68 -18.01 -13.73
N ASN A 122 0.33 -18.36 -12.93
CA ASN A 122 0.25 -18.27 -11.46
C ASN A 122 -0.10 -16.84 -11.02
N LYS A 123 0.52 -15.84 -11.64
CA LYS A 123 0.25 -14.43 -11.38
C LYS A 123 -1.25 -14.09 -11.49
N CYS A 124 -1.94 -14.54 -12.53
CA CYS A 124 -3.36 -14.25 -12.73
C CYS A 124 -4.25 -14.71 -11.56
N ILE A 125 -3.89 -15.78 -10.86
CA ILE A 125 -4.69 -16.27 -9.72
C ILE A 125 -4.40 -15.41 -8.47
N ALA A 126 -3.17 -14.93 -8.31
CA ALA A 126 -2.82 -13.97 -7.25
C ALA A 126 -3.55 -12.64 -7.47
N ASP A 127 -3.50 -12.10 -8.69
CA ASP A 127 -4.20 -10.87 -9.07
C ASP A 127 -5.73 -10.99 -8.82
N VAL A 128 -6.32 -12.16 -9.10
CA VAL A 128 -7.74 -12.45 -8.78
C VAL A 128 -8.00 -12.50 -7.27
N MET A 129 -7.07 -13.02 -6.46
CA MET A 129 -7.21 -13.02 -4.99
C MET A 129 -7.26 -11.59 -4.45
N GLU A 130 -6.39 -10.71 -4.96
CA GLU A 130 -6.37 -9.29 -4.61
C GLU A 130 -7.65 -8.60 -5.09
N ALA A 131 -8.06 -8.84 -6.33
CA ALA A 131 -9.29 -8.27 -6.86
C ALA A 131 -10.56 -8.71 -6.11
N LEU A 132 -10.60 -9.97 -5.63
CA LEU A 132 -11.69 -10.44 -4.78
C LEU A 132 -11.70 -9.72 -3.44
N LEU A 133 -10.53 -9.50 -2.83
CA LEU A 133 -10.40 -8.72 -1.61
C LEU A 133 -10.86 -7.26 -1.83
N GLY A 134 -10.46 -6.63 -2.93
CA GLY A 134 -10.92 -5.29 -3.30
C GLY A 134 -12.44 -5.22 -3.50
N GLY A 135 -13.03 -6.23 -4.15
CA GLY A 135 -14.48 -6.33 -4.30
C GLY A 135 -15.22 -6.51 -2.96
N ILE A 136 -14.70 -7.37 -2.07
CA ILE A 136 -15.24 -7.56 -0.71
C ILE A 136 -15.15 -6.26 0.10
N LEU A 137 -14.05 -5.55 -0.01
CA LEU A 137 -13.84 -4.28 0.69
C LEU A 137 -14.89 -3.24 0.30
N LEU A 138 -15.18 -3.10 -1.00
CA LEU A 138 -16.14 -2.13 -1.50
C LEU A 138 -17.60 -2.49 -1.15
N GLU A 139 -17.96 -3.76 -1.32
CA GLU A 139 -19.36 -4.19 -1.16
C GLU A 139 -19.72 -4.51 0.30
N LEU A 140 -18.78 -5.06 1.07
CA LEU A 140 -19.02 -5.62 2.41
C LEU A 140 -18.21 -4.95 3.52
N GLY A 141 -17.34 -4.00 3.18
CA GLY A 141 -16.55 -3.20 4.12
C GLY A 141 -15.33 -3.91 4.73
N GLU A 142 -14.56 -3.15 5.52
CA GLU A 142 -13.29 -3.57 6.11
C GLU A 142 -13.40 -4.80 7.00
N ASN A 143 -14.49 -4.95 7.77
CA ASN A 143 -14.67 -6.10 8.65
C ASN A 143 -14.72 -7.43 7.87
N SER A 144 -15.40 -7.42 6.72
CA SER A 144 -15.52 -8.59 5.84
C SER A 144 -14.19 -8.88 5.15
N ALA A 145 -13.48 -7.84 4.71
CA ALA A 145 -12.15 -7.95 4.14
C ALA A 145 -11.13 -8.51 5.15
N ASN A 146 -11.17 -8.04 6.41
CA ASN A 146 -10.31 -8.53 7.49
C ASN A 146 -10.59 -10.00 7.85
N ASN A 147 -11.86 -10.42 7.82
CA ASN A 147 -12.24 -11.82 8.00
C ASN A 147 -11.74 -12.69 6.83
N PHE A 148 -11.84 -12.19 5.59
CA PHE A 148 -11.30 -12.87 4.41
C PHE A 148 -9.79 -13.08 4.55
N ILE A 149 -9.03 -12.05 4.94
CA ILE A 149 -7.58 -12.17 5.16
C ILE A 149 -7.30 -13.16 6.30
N THR A 150 -8.02 -13.06 7.42
CA THR A 150 -7.79 -13.92 8.59
C THR A 150 -8.04 -15.39 8.29
N ASN A 151 -9.11 -15.70 7.58
CA ASN A 151 -9.50 -17.08 7.28
C ASN A 151 -8.60 -17.72 6.22
N ASN A 152 -8.15 -16.94 5.22
CA ASN A 152 -7.42 -17.49 4.07
C ASN A 152 -5.90 -17.39 4.22
N LEU A 153 -5.37 -16.29 4.78
CA LEU A 153 -3.93 -16.06 4.95
C LEU A 153 -3.43 -16.48 6.34
N GLY A 154 -4.33 -16.80 7.29
CA GLY A 154 -3.97 -17.27 8.63
C GLY A 154 -3.40 -16.19 9.54
N ILE A 155 -3.64 -14.90 9.23
CA ILE A 155 -3.13 -13.76 9.99
C ILE A 155 -4.29 -13.09 10.70
N LYS A 156 -4.18 -12.88 12.01
CA LYS A 156 -5.21 -12.15 12.75
C LYS A 156 -5.18 -10.67 12.37
N VAL A 157 -6.25 -10.19 11.75
CA VAL A 157 -6.41 -8.76 11.39
C VAL A 157 -7.56 -8.15 12.20
N GLY A 158 -7.48 -6.85 12.50
CA GLY A 158 -8.57 -6.06 13.09
C GLY A 158 -8.54 -5.91 14.62
N ARG A 159 -8.81 -6.97 15.38
CA ARG A 159 -8.93 -6.91 16.86
C ARG A 159 -7.60 -7.12 17.60
N LEU A 160 -6.57 -6.42 17.18
CA LEU A 160 -5.29 -6.43 17.90
C LEU A 160 -5.29 -5.25 18.87
N SER A 161 -5.17 -5.54 20.17
CA SER A 161 -4.90 -4.53 21.17
C SER A 161 -3.43 -4.15 21.07
N HIS A 162 -3.15 -2.87 20.82
CA HIS A 162 -1.81 -2.36 21.03
C HIS A 162 -1.56 -2.32 22.54
N ASN A 163 -0.80 -3.28 23.05
CA ASN A 163 -0.35 -3.25 24.44
C ASN A 163 0.74 -2.18 24.54
N ILE A 164 0.33 -0.93 24.72
CA ILE A 164 1.25 0.15 25.06
C ILE A 164 1.85 -0.22 26.42
N ALA A 165 3.12 -0.62 26.42
CA ALA A 165 3.85 -0.81 27.66
C ALA A 165 3.73 0.48 28.48
N LYS A 166 3.28 0.38 29.74
CA LYS A 166 3.18 1.55 30.60
C LYS A 166 4.57 2.16 30.72
N LEU A 167 4.73 3.37 30.19
CA LEU A 167 5.91 4.19 30.43
C LEU A 167 6.01 4.45 31.94
N ASP A 168 7.22 4.30 32.47
CA ASP A 168 7.56 4.73 33.81
C ASP A 168 7.48 6.27 33.92
N ASP A 169 7.45 6.77 35.16
CA ASP A 169 7.26 8.20 35.40
C ASP A 169 8.46 9.05 34.96
N ASP A 170 9.66 8.46 34.93
CA ASP A 170 10.87 9.18 34.54
C ASP A 170 10.98 9.32 33.02
N ALA A 171 10.64 8.29 32.22
CA ALA A 171 10.55 8.44 30.77
C ALA A 171 9.50 9.47 30.37
N ARG A 172 8.36 9.54 31.06
CA ARG A 172 7.32 10.57 30.80
C ARG A 172 7.83 11.99 31.02
N LYS A 173 8.61 12.21 32.07
CA LYS A 173 9.22 13.52 32.34
C LYS A 173 10.24 13.88 31.26
N GLU A 174 11.04 12.92 30.82
CA GLU A 174 12.04 13.15 29.78
C GLU A 174 11.39 13.44 28.42
N ILE A 175 10.38 12.66 28.01
CA ILE A 175 9.54 12.93 26.83
C ILE A 175 8.99 14.37 26.89
N SER A 176 8.46 14.78 28.04
CA SER A 176 7.91 16.13 28.22
C SER A 176 8.98 17.22 28.11
N LYS A 177 10.21 16.97 28.60
CA LYS A 177 11.34 17.89 28.44
C LYS A 177 11.74 18.04 26.98
N ILE A 178 11.89 16.93 26.24
CA ILE A 178 12.24 16.94 24.81
C ILE A 178 11.17 17.68 24.00
N TYR A 179 9.90 17.38 24.27
CA TYR A 179 8.76 18.01 23.59
C TYR A 179 8.77 19.55 23.75
N ASN A 180 9.00 20.04 24.96
CA ASN A 180 9.06 21.47 25.22
C ASN A 180 10.35 22.11 24.68
N ALA A 181 11.50 21.45 24.80
CA ALA A 181 12.79 21.99 24.36
C ALA A 181 12.88 22.22 22.86
N HIS A 182 12.14 21.43 22.06
CA HIS A 182 12.12 21.53 20.60
C HIS A 182 10.82 22.16 20.06
N ASN A 183 10.01 22.78 20.93
CA ASN A 183 8.75 23.43 20.55
C ASN A 183 7.84 22.55 19.67
N LEU A 184 7.72 21.24 19.99
CA LEU A 184 6.95 20.30 19.16
C LEU A 184 5.46 20.63 19.08
N LYS A 185 4.97 21.52 19.96
CA LYS A 185 3.62 22.09 19.87
C LYS A 185 3.41 22.92 18.60
N ASP A 186 4.45 23.59 18.12
CA ASP A 186 4.38 24.37 16.88
C ASP A 186 4.28 23.43 15.67
N LEU A 187 4.99 22.31 15.70
CA LEU A 187 4.85 21.25 14.70
C LEU A 187 3.44 20.64 14.70
N GLU A 188 2.87 20.35 15.87
CA GLU A 188 1.48 19.88 15.98
C GLU A 188 0.48 20.87 15.35
N ALA A 189 0.72 22.18 15.51
CA ALA A 189 -0.08 23.21 14.87
C ALA A 189 0.07 23.22 13.34
N VAL A 190 1.29 23.01 12.82
CA VAL A 190 1.55 22.89 11.38
C VAL A 190 0.88 21.65 10.79
N LEU A 191 0.91 20.52 11.50
CA LEU A 191 0.27 19.27 11.09
C LEU A 191 -1.26 19.31 11.22
N GLY A 192 -1.81 20.28 11.97
CA GLY A 192 -3.23 20.30 12.30
C GLY A 192 -3.67 19.14 13.23
N TYR A 193 -2.72 18.51 13.93
CA TYR A 193 -2.97 17.32 14.77
C TYR A 193 -2.26 17.44 16.12
N SER A 194 -2.98 17.14 17.21
CA SER A 194 -2.42 17.13 18.57
C SER A 194 -2.32 15.70 19.11
N PHE A 195 -1.11 15.27 19.44
CA PHE A 195 -0.84 13.91 19.89
C PHE A 195 -1.29 13.68 21.32
N LYS A 196 -1.99 12.56 21.55
CA LYS A 196 -2.28 12.06 22.91
C LYS A 196 -1.02 11.44 23.52
N ASP A 197 -0.27 10.68 22.72
CA ASP A 197 1.01 10.09 23.10
C ASP A 197 2.18 10.78 22.38
N ARG A 198 2.79 11.74 23.07
CA ARG A 198 3.98 12.47 22.61
C ARG A 198 5.17 11.57 22.30
N LYS A 199 5.21 10.36 22.86
CA LYS A 199 6.24 9.36 22.55
C LYS A 199 6.24 9.02 21.05
N LEU A 200 5.05 8.88 20.45
CA LEU A 200 4.90 8.54 19.04
C LEU A 200 5.45 9.64 18.14
N LEU A 201 5.14 10.90 18.46
CA LEU A 201 5.69 12.06 17.76
C LEU A 201 7.23 12.10 17.82
N ILE A 202 7.80 11.97 19.02
CA ILE A 202 9.26 11.97 19.17
C ILE A 202 9.90 10.79 18.44
N SER A 203 9.28 9.61 18.50
CA SER A 203 9.76 8.40 17.81
C SER A 203 9.78 8.59 16.28
N ALA A 204 8.70 9.15 15.70
CA ALA A 204 8.64 9.49 14.28
C ALA A 204 9.72 10.51 13.86
N LEU A 205 10.06 11.45 14.74
CA LEU A 205 11.10 12.45 14.47
C LEU A 205 12.53 11.95 14.73
N THR A 206 12.74 10.70 15.16
CA THR A 206 14.05 10.21 15.62
C THR A 206 14.70 9.27 14.59
N HIS A 207 15.80 9.72 13.99
CA HIS A 207 16.66 8.88 13.15
C HIS A 207 17.53 7.91 13.98
N ALA A 208 17.88 6.75 13.42
CA ALA A 208 18.68 5.71 14.09
C ALA A 208 20.07 6.16 14.57
N THR A 209 20.63 7.23 14.01
CA THR A 209 21.92 7.80 14.46
C THR A 209 21.79 8.70 15.68
N TYR A 210 20.59 9.11 16.06
CA TYR A 210 20.38 9.90 17.27
C TYR A 210 20.56 9.00 18.49
N ASN A 211 21.53 9.34 19.34
CA ASN A 211 21.97 8.47 20.44
C ASN A 211 20.82 8.09 21.40
N HIS A 212 20.62 6.79 21.62
CA HIS A 212 19.61 6.25 22.55
C HIS A 212 19.79 6.76 23.99
N ASN A 213 21.00 7.14 24.40
CA ASN A 213 21.26 7.73 25.72
C ASN A 213 20.73 9.17 25.89
N ARG A 214 20.17 9.77 24.83
CA ARG A 214 19.53 11.11 24.84
C ARG A 214 18.03 11.05 24.64
N ILE A 215 17.48 9.84 24.55
CA ILE A 215 16.05 9.63 24.35
C ILE A 215 15.56 8.80 25.52
N ALA A 216 14.38 9.13 26.03
CA ALA A 216 13.75 8.40 27.10
C ALA A 216 13.69 6.90 26.83
N GLU A 217 13.86 6.09 27.88
CA GLU A 217 13.80 4.63 27.78
C GLU A 217 12.50 4.19 27.07
N GLY A 218 12.66 3.33 26.07
CA GLY A 218 11.56 2.78 25.28
C GLY A 218 11.10 3.63 24.09
N VAL A 219 11.72 4.78 23.79
CA VAL A 219 11.52 5.48 22.51
C VAL A 219 12.41 4.81 21.44
N GLU A 220 11.77 4.34 20.37
CA GLU A 220 12.44 3.72 19.23
C GLU A 220 12.64 4.73 18.10
N CYS A 221 13.52 4.43 17.14
CA CYS A 221 13.66 5.23 15.92
C CYS A 221 12.43 5.05 15.00
N TYR A 222 12.30 5.97 14.04
CA TYR A 222 11.11 6.09 13.20
C TYR A 222 10.84 4.87 12.30
N GLN A 223 11.81 3.98 12.08
CA GLN A 223 11.77 2.96 11.02
C GLN A 223 10.56 2.02 11.09
N ARG A 224 10.08 1.69 12.28
CA ARG A 224 8.87 0.86 12.42
C ARG A 224 7.60 1.63 12.06
N LEU A 225 7.58 2.94 12.34
CA LEU A 225 6.49 3.83 11.98
C LEU A 225 6.52 4.14 10.48
N GLU A 226 7.69 4.30 9.86
CA GLU A 226 7.90 4.38 8.40
C GLU A 226 7.26 3.17 7.72
N PHE A 227 7.63 1.95 8.13
CA PHE A 227 7.04 0.70 7.61
C PHE A 227 5.51 0.69 7.61
N LEU A 228 4.91 1.23 8.68
CA LEU A 228 3.47 1.31 8.83
C LEU A 228 2.88 2.44 7.98
N GLY A 229 3.53 3.60 7.98
CA GLY A 229 3.15 4.81 7.26
C GLY A 229 3.13 4.63 5.75
N ASP A 230 4.14 3.96 5.18
CA ASP A 230 4.22 3.57 3.76
C ASP A 230 2.93 2.85 3.33
N ALA A 231 2.54 1.81 4.07
CA ALA A 231 1.37 1.02 3.75
C ALA A 231 0.05 1.78 3.93
N ILE A 232 0.00 2.73 4.88
CA ILE A 232 -1.18 3.59 5.10
C ILE A 232 -1.31 4.60 3.97
N LEU A 233 -0.24 5.32 3.65
CA LEU A 233 -0.22 6.32 2.58
C LEU A 233 -0.58 5.68 1.24
N GLN A 234 0.00 4.52 0.93
CA GLN A 234 -0.35 3.76 -0.26
C GLN A 234 -1.85 3.47 -0.33
N TYR A 235 -2.44 2.95 0.75
CA TYR A 235 -3.86 2.65 0.76
C TYR A 235 -4.76 3.89 0.67
N ILE A 236 -4.41 4.98 1.36
CA ILE A 236 -5.17 6.24 1.32
C ILE A 236 -5.21 6.84 -0.08
N VAL A 237 -4.05 6.98 -0.72
CA VAL A 237 -3.97 7.57 -2.06
C VAL A 237 -4.68 6.68 -3.07
N VAL A 238 -4.48 5.35 -3.03
CA VAL A 238 -5.19 4.41 -3.92
C VAL A 238 -6.70 4.48 -3.72
N ARG A 239 -7.17 4.50 -2.46
CA ARG A 239 -8.59 4.62 -2.12
C ARG A 239 -9.17 5.94 -2.64
N HIS A 240 -8.45 7.05 -2.49
CA HIS A 240 -8.89 8.35 -2.99
C HIS A 240 -8.97 8.36 -4.51
N CYS A 241 -7.92 7.93 -5.22
CA CYS A 241 -7.90 7.87 -6.68
C CYS A 241 -9.02 6.96 -7.23
N TYR A 242 -9.33 5.87 -6.53
CA TYR A 242 -10.43 4.98 -6.89
C TYR A 242 -11.80 5.67 -6.76
N HIS A 243 -12.04 6.41 -5.67
CA HIS A 243 -13.33 7.07 -5.41
C HIS A 243 -13.51 8.42 -6.11
N ALA A 244 -12.43 9.12 -6.46
CA ALA A 244 -12.44 10.40 -7.17
C ALA A 244 -13.00 10.32 -8.60
N ASN A 245 -13.49 9.14 -9.02
CA ASN A 245 -14.47 8.94 -10.08
C ASN A 245 -13.98 9.40 -11.46
N ASN A 246 -12.78 8.95 -11.83
CA ASN A 246 -12.22 9.19 -13.15
C ASN A 246 -12.10 7.88 -13.90
N ASN A 247 -12.51 7.88 -15.17
CA ASN A 247 -12.27 6.84 -16.18
C ASN A 247 -10.77 6.61 -16.46
N TYR A 248 -9.90 6.72 -15.45
CA TYR A 248 -8.49 6.39 -15.56
C TYR A 248 -8.37 4.93 -15.93
N LYS A 249 -7.49 4.67 -16.89
CA LYS A 249 -7.09 3.29 -17.12
C LYS A 249 -6.31 2.83 -15.88
N PRO A 250 -6.36 1.54 -15.55
CA PRO A 250 -5.62 0.99 -14.41
C PRO A 250 -4.12 1.32 -14.45
N ALA A 251 -3.52 1.40 -15.64
CA ALA A 251 -2.14 1.84 -15.82
C ALA A 251 -1.92 3.30 -15.36
N ASP A 252 -2.81 4.22 -15.75
CA ASP A 252 -2.69 5.64 -15.39
C ASP A 252 -2.81 5.84 -13.87
N LEU A 253 -3.66 5.04 -13.21
CA LEU A 253 -3.78 5.03 -11.75
C LEU A 253 -2.49 4.56 -11.08
N HIS A 254 -1.89 3.48 -11.59
CA HIS A 254 -0.64 2.97 -11.05
C HIS A 254 0.48 4.00 -11.17
N ASP A 255 0.66 4.57 -12.37
CA ASP A 255 1.68 5.58 -12.64
C ASP A 255 1.51 6.83 -11.76
N PHE A 256 0.26 7.28 -11.58
CA PHE A 256 -0.04 8.44 -10.72
C PHE A 256 0.31 8.17 -9.26
N VAL A 257 -0.12 7.03 -8.71
CA VAL A 257 0.14 6.67 -7.30
C VAL A 257 1.63 6.49 -7.07
N GLU A 258 2.35 5.82 -7.98
CA GLU A 258 3.79 5.62 -7.89
C GLU A 258 4.55 6.96 -7.92
N ALA A 259 4.19 7.86 -8.82
CA ALA A 259 4.80 9.19 -8.89
C ALA A 259 4.48 10.07 -7.64
N SER A 260 3.30 9.89 -7.05
CA SER A 260 2.87 10.66 -5.88
C SER A 260 3.57 10.21 -4.59
N LEU A 261 3.85 8.91 -4.47
CA LEU A 261 4.40 8.29 -3.26
C LEU A 261 5.90 8.00 -3.35
N GLN A 262 6.58 8.41 -4.43
CA GLN A 262 8.03 8.34 -4.50
C GLN A 262 8.67 9.18 -3.37
N ASN A 263 9.85 8.73 -2.92
CA ASN A 263 10.56 9.35 -1.81
C ASN A 263 10.84 10.85 -2.05
N GLU A 264 11.08 11.26 -3.29
CA GLU A 264 11.28 12.66 -3.67
C GLU A 264 10.03 13.51 -3.39
N SER A 265 8.85 13.02 -3.76
CA SER A 265 7.58 13.72 -3.54
C SER A 265 7.29 13.86 -2.03
N LEU A 266 7.53 12.81 -1.25
CA LEU A 266 7.35 12.84 0.20
C LEU A 266 8.37 13.76 0.89
N ALA A 267 9.62 13.78 0.42
CA ALA A 267 10.63 14.70 0.90
C ALA A 267 10.25 16.17 0.61
N VAL A 268 9.67 16.46 -0.55
CA VAL A 268 9.12 17.79 -0.86
C VAL A 268 8.04 18.17 0.16
N MET A 269 7.11 17.28 0.49
CA MET A 269 6.09 17.57 1.52
C MET A 269 6.73 17.84 2.89
N THR A 270 7.73 17.06 3.29
CA THR A 270 8.52 17.30 4.52
C THR A 270 9.18 18.68 4.53
N MET A 271 9.63 19.18 3.38
CA MET A 271 10.20 20.53 3.25
C MET A 271 9.14 21.62 3.31
N VAL A 272 8.06 21.47 2.52
CA VAL A 272 6.94 22.43 2.43
C VAL A 272 6.30 22.69 3.78
N TYR A 273 6.08 21.63 4.57
CA TYR A 273 5.54 21.74 5.94
C TYR A 273 6.60 22.09 6.99
N GLY A 274 7.87 22.29 6.61
CA GLY A 274 8.92 22.65 7.57
C GLY A 274 9.25 21.55 8.59
N ILE A 275 8.84 20.31 8.35
CA ILE A 275 8.97 19.17 9.28
C ILE A 275 10.46 18.85 9.50
N HIS A 276 11.29 19.00 8.47
CA HIS A 276 12.74 18.78 8.53
C HIS A 276 13.44 19.57 9.66
N LYS A 277 12.87 20.70 10.10
CA LYS A 277 13.41 21.54 11.18
C LYS A 277 13.34 20.85 12.55
N TYR A 278 12.44 19.87 12.70
CA TYR A 278 12.20 19.14 13.95
C TYR A 278 12.85 17.75 13.97
N PHE A 279 13.67 17.42 12.97
CA PHE A 279 14.24 16.09 12.81
C PHE A 279 15.43 15.83 13.75
N PHE A 280 15.37 14.76 14.55
CA PHE A 280 16.44 14.37 15.47
C PHE A 280 17.39 13.38 14.80
N TYR A 281 18.60 13.84 14.47
CA TYR A 281 19.65 13.00 13.90
C TYR A 281 21.03 13.46 14.38
N ASN A 282 21.99 12.56 14.37
CA ASN A 282 23.40 12.87 14.69
C ASN A 282 24.32 12.22 13.65
N SER A 283 24.21 12.69 12.41
CA SER A 283 25.01 12.21 11.29
C SER A 283 25.54 13.41 10.47
N PRO A 284 26.87 13.61 10.38
CA PRO A 284 27.45 14.70 9.61
C PRO A 284 27.12 14.62 8.11
N SER A 285 27.02 13.40 7.55
CA SER A 285 26.68 13.22 6.14
C SER A 285 25.25 13.66 5.84
N LEU A 286 24.29 13.22 6.66
CA LEU A 286 22.88 13.61 6.55
C LEU A 286 22.73 15.12 6.75
N PHE A 287 23.44 15.71 7.72
CA PHE A 287 23.48 17.15 7.93
C PHE A 287 23.95 17.91 6.69
N SER A 288 25.05 17.46 6.06
CA SER A 288 25.58 18.08 4.85
C SER A 288 24.58 18.01 3.69
N GLN A 289 23.89 16.88 3.51
CA GLN A 289 22.93 16.73 2.41
C GLN A 289 21.68 17.59 2.62
N ILE A 290 21.13 17.62 3.85
CA ILE A 290 19.99 18.48 4.17
C ILE A 290 20.34 19.96 3.98
N ASN A 291 21.53 20.39 4.41
CA ASN A 291 21.95 21.79 4.20
C ASN A 291 22.18 22.14 2.74
N GLN A 292 22.69 21.21 1.92
CA GLN A 292 22.79 21.42 0.48
C GLN A 292 21.41 21.61 -0.15
N LEU A 293 20.42 20.82 0.26
CA LEU A 293 19.04 21.02 -0.16
C LEU A 293 18.50 22.38 0.27
N LEU A 294 18.72 22.77 1.53
CA LEU A 294 18.28 24.07 2.04
C LEU A 294 18.90 25.23 1.27
N GLN A 295 20.19 25.17 0.92
CA GLN A 295 20.84 26.22 0.13
C GLN A 295 20.24 26.38 -1.27
N ILE A 296 19.80 25.29 -1.90
CA ILE A 296 19.15 25.34 -3.22
C ILE A 296 17.78 26.03 -3.11
N VAL A 297 17.07 25.77 -2.01
CA VAL A 297 15.73 26.29 -1.74
C VAL A 297 15.77 27.75 -1.26
N ASP A 298 16.69 28.09 -0.34
CA ASP A 298 16.81 29.40 0.31
C ASP A 298 17.11 30.54 -0.67
N THR A 299 17.56 30.24 -1.88
CA THR A 299 17.68 31.25 -2.95
C THR A 299 16.34 31.93 -3.31
N ASN A 300 15.21 31.45 -2.75
CA ASN A 300 13.86 31.98 -2.96
C ASN A 300 13.15 32.48 -1.67
N GLU A 301 13.85 32.69 -0.53
CA GLU A 301 13.23 32.99 0.80
C GLU A 301 12.22 34.15 0.81
N GLU A 302 12.41 35.20 -0.01
CA GLU A 302 11.45 36.33 -0.08
C GLU A 302 10.10 35.95 -0.73
N CYS A 303 10.02 34.83 -1.46
CA CYS A 303 8.79 34.32 -2.06
C CYS A 303 8.00 33.36 -1.13
N GLU A 304 8.66 32.63 -0.22
CA GLU A 304 8.04 31.53 0.54
C GLU A 304 6.91 31.94 1.49
N GLN A 305 6.90 33.17 2.00
CA GLN A 305 5.85 33.61 2.93
C GLN A 305 4.50 33.93 2.26
N ARG A 306 4.48 34.07 0.93
CA ARG A 306 3.27 34.45 0.16
C ARG A 306 2.69 33.33 -0.70
N LEU A 307 3.42 32.23 -0.86
CA LEU A 307 3.03 31.11 -1.71
C LEU A 307 2.10 30.14 -0.96
N SER A 308 1.10 29.63 -1.67
CA SER A 308 0.29 28.49 -1.25
C SER A 308 1.13 27.21 -1.15
N THR A 309 0.60 26.20 -0.46
CA THR A 309 1.26 24.88 -0.29
C THR A 309 1.62 24.24 -1.64
N GLU A 310 0.72 24.33 -2.62
CA GLU A 310 0.91 23.79 -3.98
C GLU A 310 2.03 24.52 -4.73
N GLU A 311 2.05 25.85 -4.66
CA GLU A 311 3.09 26.65 -5.30
C GLU A 311 4.46 26.37 -4.68
N LYS A 312 4.53 26.21 -3.35
CA LYS A 312 5.74 25.76 -2.68
C LYS A 312 6.19 24.42 -3.21
N ALA A 313 5.31 23.41 -3.19
CA ALA A 313 5.62 22.08 -3.68
C ALA A 313 6.17 22.11 -5.11
N LEU A 314 5.56 22.91 -6.00
CA LEU A 314 6.02 23.07 -7.38
C LEU A 314 7.42 23.71 -7.46
N VAL A 315 7.70 24.74 -6.65
CA VAL A 315 9.03 25.37 -6.57
C VAL A 315 10.07 24.33 -6.12
N TYR A 316 9.81 23.65 -5.01
CA TYR A 316 10.69 22.60 -4.49
C TYR A 316 10.91 21.50 -5.53
N SER A 317 9.84 20.95 -6.13
CA SER A 317 9.93 19.88 -7.12
C SER A 317 10.70 20.29 -8.37
N ASN A 318 10.63 21.55 -8.80
CA ASN A 318 11.40 22.03 -9.96
C ASN A 318 12.87 22.23 -9.61
N SER A 319 13.17 22.80 -8.44
CA SER A 319 14.55 22.99 -7.96
C SER A 319 15.30 21.68 -7.74
N LEU A 320 14.59 20.58 -7.46
CA LEU A 320 15.19 19.26 -7.20
C LEU A 320 15.53 18.47 -8.49
N LYS A 321 15.03 18.89 -9.66
CA LYS A 321 15.24 18.17 -10.93
C LYS A 321 16.69 18.21 -11.45
N ASP A 322 17.55 19.08 -10.90
CA ASP A 322 18.92 19.30 -11.38
C ASP A 322 19.95 18.26 -10.89
N GLY A 323 19.54 16.99 -10.72
CA GLY A 323 20.43 15.90 -10.29
C GLY A 323 20.85 15.97 -8.83
N VAL A 324 20.05 16.66 -8.00
CA VAL A 324 20.29 16.84 -6.58
C VAL A 324 19.93 15.56 -5.83
N MET A 325 20.85 15.03 -5.03
CA MET A 325 20.58 13.85 -4.21
C MET A 325 19.71 14.22 -3.01
N ILE A 326 18.46 13.76 -3.00
CA ILE A 326 17.55 13.93 -1.87
C ILE A 326 17.86 12.87 -0.79
N PRO A 327 18.07 13.26 0.48
CA PRO A 327 18.23 12.30 1.56
C PRO A 327 16.96 11.48 1.73
N LYS A 328 17.09 10.16 1.57
CA LYS A 328 16.00 9.21 1.83
C LYS A 328 15.27 9.46 3.18
N PRO A 329 15.97 9.76 4.30
CA PRO A 329 15.31 9.99 5.57
C PRO A 329 14.26 11.11 5.60
N LEU A 330 14.24 12.05 4.64
CA LEU A 330 13.19 13.08 4.58
C LEU A 330 11.84 12.52 4.09
N GLY A 331 11.84 11.55 3.18
CA GLY A 331 10.62 10.85 2.77
C GLY A 331 10.15 9.92 3.88
N ASP A 332 11.07 9.11 4.42
CA ASP A 332 10.79 8.21 5.55
C ASP A 332 10.20 8.98 6.77
N LEU A 333 10.65 10.22 7.00
CA LEU A 333 10.15 11.09 8.07
C LEU A 333 8.65 11.40 7.88
N PHE A 334 8.22 11.70 6.66
CA PHE A 334 6.81 11.96 6.37
C PHE A 334 5.96 10.70 6.64
N GLU A 335 6.41 9.55 6.12
CA GLU A 335 5.72 8.27 6.31
C GLU A 335 5.60 7.92 7.80
N SER A 336 6.70 8.08 8.55
CA SER A 336 6.71 7.78 9.97
C SER A 336 5.77 8.65 10.80
N LEU A 337 5.59 9.94 10.43
CA LEU A 337 4.61 10.82 11.07
C LEU A 337 3.18 10.35 10.79
N ILE A 338 2.89 9.95 9.56
CA ILE A 338 1.58 9.39 9.21
C ILE A 338 1.31 8.10 9.98
N GLY A 339 2.31 7.21 10.08
CA GLY A 339 2.24 6.01 10.91
C GLY A 339 1.99 6.33 12.40
N ALA A 340 2.64 7.36 12.93
CA ALA A 340 2.46 7.81 14.32
C ALA A 340 1.06 8.36 14.58
N ILE A 341 0.57 9.25 13.71
CA ILE A 341 -0.78 9.84 13.81
C ILE A 341 -1.84 8.74 13.75
N PHE A 342 -1.69 7.79 12.82
CA PHE A 342 -2.62 6.67 12.68
C PHE A 342 -2.73 5.82 13.96
N ILE A 343 -1.62 5.55 14.64
CA ILE A 343 -1.65 4.82 15.92
C ILE A 343 -2.28 5.67 17.03
N ASP A 344 -1.93 6.95 17.12
CA ASP A 344 -2.42 7.87 18.15
C ASP A 344 -3.93 8.15 18.06
N CYS A 345 -4.46 8.23 16.83
CA CYS A 345 -5.88 8.44 16.58
C CYS A 345 -6.73 7.17 16.76
N GLY A 346 -6.10 6.03 17.08
CA GLY A 346 -6.79 4.76 17.32
C GLY A 346 -7.05 3.93 16.06
N ARG A 347 -6.25 4.13 15.00
CA ARG A 347 -6.37 3.49 13.68
C ARG A 347 -7.58 3.98 12.87
N SER A 348 -7.89 5.26 12.99
CA SER A 348 -8.92 5.92 12.18
C SER A 348 -8.31 6.37 10.85
N ILE A 349 -8.75 5.76 9.76
CA ILE A 349 -8.30 6.10 8.41
C ILE A 349 -8.84 7.47 7.98
N GLU A 350 -10.01 7.86 8.48
CA GLU A 350 -10.66 9.14 8.18
C GLU A 350 -9.82 10.32 8.68
N VAL A 351 -9.29 10.23 9.90
CA VAL A 351 -8.43 11.30 10.48
C VAL A 351 -7.14 11.47 9.66
N VAL A 352 -6.58 10.38 9.15
CA VAL A 352 -5.38 10.46 8.32
C VAL A 352 -5.70 10.95 6.91
N ASN A 353 -6.86 10.56 6.34
CA ASN A 353 -7.32 11.06 5.05
C ASN A 353 -7.44 12.58 5.06
N ASP A 354 -8.10 13.17 6.06
CA ASP A 354 -8.32 14.62 6.18
C ASP A 354 -7.00 15.42 6.32
N LEU A 355 -5.90 14.75 6.68
CA LEU A 355 -4.58 15.37 6.83
C LEU A 355 -3.74 15.27 5.55
N VAL A 356 -3.96 14.21 4.76
CA VAL A 356 -3.17 13.91 3.56
C VAL A 356 -3.80 14.50 2.29
N LEU A 357 -5.13 14.57 2.23
CA LEU A 357 -5.95 14.96 1.07
C LEU A 357 -6.74 16.22 1.36
#